data_AF-A2STH6-F1
#
_entry.id   AF-A2STH6-F1
#
_cell.length_a   1.000
_cell.length_b   1.000
_cell.length_c   1.000
_cell.angle_alpha   90.00
_cell.angle_beta   90.00
_cell.angle_gamma   90.00
#
_symmetry.space_group_name_H-M   'P 1'
#
loop_
_entity.id
_entity.type
_entity.pdbx_description
1 polymer ?
#
loop_
_entity_poly.entity_id
_entity_poly.type
_entity_poly.pdbx_seq_one_letter_code
_entity_poly.pdbx_strand_id
1 'polypeptide(L)'
;MPNNSGVSSVIGVVILLLLVVLAASVIGLTLSKATQNAVDSTPNVQFILSADSQMLYHGGGDVLYKDRLTFYDNGDDITNAIQIDSDDTWTEWRTGQAITLPWDCVVTNLTILSLDTLGREQLLYRGSGLVVPTPTESPTETPTPTLTPTPTPTLTPTPTPTPTPTPSGLPDATFTWEVDFGSEVPHSSLPSWLTADAYVITDEGWIWWPWWWDRYTDVEFTAVENGADVTYFWSSIGVDVSDPYDRVTEMRFDDTGLYPVTLTVTNSSGTNSSTKTFSVRNPGVTAMTWVKSDRTSRTGVFGSNASLGSYQWRLLIPSSIQGYSMQIYTDDWWGSETVYSYVRIPKKNTWYHVAGTYEENDASDNLIIYFNGEKEMGEGASGTLLDVNGVTTWSETNRFYCDASYEIPFALTSAEIATVYDDEKSAYGW
;
A
#
# COMPACT_ATOMS: atom_id res chain seq x y z
N MET A 1 -31.96 73.13 -41.23
CA MET A 1 -31.41 71.77 -41.39
C MET A 1 -30.66 71.45 -40.11
N PRO A 2 -31.15 70.58 -39.21
CA PRO A 2 -30.39 70.19 -38.01
C PRO A 2 -29.38 69.09 -38.35
N ASN A 3 -28.15 69.26 -37.86
CA ASN A 3 -27.02 68.36 -38.05
C ASN A 3 -27.17 67.07 -37.23
N ASN A 4 -27.17 65.91 -37.91
CA ASN A 4 -27.11 64.58 -37.30
C ASN A 4 -25.67 64.15 -36.94
N SER A 5 -24.88 65.02 -36.30
CA SER A 5 -23.49 64.67 -35.92
C SER A 5 -23.38 63.90 -34.60
N GLY A 6 -24.48 63.66 -33.88
CA GLY A 6 -24.47 62.97 -32.58
C GLY A 6 -24.58 61.45 -32.63
N VAL A 7 -25.04 60.87 -33.75
CA VAL A 7 -25.33 59.43 -33.83
C VAL A 7 -24.08 58.62 -34.23
N SER A 8 -23.14 59.24 -34.96
CA SER A 8 -21.97 58.53 -35.52
C SER A 8 -20.89 58.19 -34.49
N SER A 9 -20.70 58.99 -33.43
CA SER A 9 -19.68 58.66 -32.41
C SER A 9 -20.14 57.54 -31.49
N VAL A 10 -21.42 57.53 -31.10
CA VAL A 10 -22.00 56.51 -30.23
C VAL A 10 -22.04 55.16 -30.93
N ILE A 11 -22.45 55.13 -32.21
CA ILE A 11 -22.42 53.89 -33.02
C ILE A 11 -20.98 53.38 -33.19
N GLY A 12 -20.02 54.28 -33.44
CA GLY A 12 -18.61 53.90 -33.55
C GLY A 12 -18.03 53.29 -32.27
N VAL A 13 -18.36 53.84 -31.10
CA VAL A 13 -17.91 53.32 -29.80
C VAL A 13 -18.56 51.97 -29.49
N VAL A 14 -19.86 51.81 -29.78
CA VAL A 14 -20.57 50.53 -29.57
C VAL A 14 -20.01 49.43 -30.46
N ILE A 15 -19.70 49.73 -31.73
CA ILE A 15 -19.08 48.77 -32.65
C ILE A 15 -17.66 48.41 -32.19
N LEU A 16 -16.88 49.39 -31.72
CA LEU A 16 -15.53 49.15 -31.20
C LEU A 16 -15.54 48.28 -29.94
N LEU A 17 -16.46 48.54 -29.00
CA LEU A 17 -16.63 47.72 -27.79
C LEU A 17 -17.06 46.30 -28.14
N LEU A 18 -18.00 46.12 -29.09
CA LEU A 18 -18.40 44.79 -29.56
C LEU A 18 -17.22 44.03 -30.20
N LEU A 19 -16.37 44.71 -30.97
CA LEU A 19 -15.17 44.12 -31.57
C LEU A 19 -14.13 43.72 -30.51
N VAL A 20 -13.92 44.55 -29.49
CA VAL A 20 -13.01 44.24 -28.38
C VAL A 20 -13.53 43.06 -27.55
N VAL A 21 -14.84 43.01 -27.28
CA VAL A 21 -15.48 41.87 -26.59
C VAL A 21 -15.36 40.60 -27.43
N LEU A 22 -15.62 40.66 -28.73
CA LEU A 22 -15.43 39.52 -29.64
C LEU A 22 -13.98 39.04 -29.67
N ALA A 23 -13.00 39.95 -29.77
CA ALA A 23 -11.59 39.61 -29.75
C ALA A 23 -11.18 38.99 -28.40
N ALA A 24 -11.64 39.54 -27.28
CA ALA A 24 -11.40 39.00 -25.95
C ALA A 24 -12.06 37.63 -25.74
N SER A 25 -13.26 37.41 -26.28
CA SER A 25 -13.93 36.09 -26.27
C SER A 25 -13.21 35.07 -27.13
N VAL A 26 -12.71 35.45 -28.32
CA VAL A 26 -11.90 34.56 -29.17
C VAL A 26 -10.59 34.21 -28.48
N ILE A 27 -9.89 35.19 -27.90
CA ILE A 27 -8.66 34.96 -27.14
C ILE A 27 -8.95 34.07 -25.92
N GLY A 28 -10.03 34.33 -25.18
CA GLY A 28 -10.48 33.51 -24.05
C GLY A 28 -10.82 32.08 -24.46
N LEU A 29 -11.46 31.86 -25.61
CA LEU A 29 -11.73 30.53 -26.15
C LEU A 29 -10.45 29.81 -26.62
N THR A 30 -9.50 30.53 -27.22
CA THR A 30 -8.20 29.94 -27.60
C THR A 30 -7.32 29.63 -26.41
N LEU A 31 -7.34 30.48 -25.37
CA LEU A 31 -6.61 30.24 -24.13
C LEU A 31 -7.26 29.11 -23.35
N SER A 32 -8.60 29.04 -23.29
CA SER A 32 -9.36 27.94 -22.67
C SER A 32 -9.15 26.60 -23.39
N LYS A 33 -9.04 26.60 -24.73
CA LYS A 33 -8.64 25.40 -25.48
C LYS A 33 -7.17 25.05 -25.25
N ALA A 34 -6.28 26.04 -25.17
CA ALA A 34 -4.86 25.79 -24.90
C ALA A 34 -4.60 25.32 -23.46
N THR A 35 -5.39 25.76 -22.46
CA THR A 35 -5.36 25.22 -21.09
C THR A 35 -6.09 23.89 -20.98
N GLN A 36 -7.18 23.65 -21.71
CA GLN A 36 -7.78 22.29 -21.81
C GLN A 36 -6.85 21.29 -22.48
N ASN A 37 -6.11 21.70 -23.51
CA ASN A 37 -5.07 20.88 -24.14
C ASN A 37 -3.81 20.71 -23.28
N ALA A 38 -3.68 21.46 -22.17
CA ALA A 38 -2.59 21.33 -21.20
C ALA A 38 -2.99 20.49 -19.96
N VAL A 39 -4.25 20.04 -19.86
CA VAL A 39 -4.68 19.01 -18.90
C VAL A 39 -4.61 17.65 -19.63
N ASP A 40 -3.39 17.28 -20.02
CA ASP A 40 -3.03 15.93 -20.45
C ASP A 40 -2.77 15.11 -19.18
N SER A 41 -3.82 14.74 -18.46
CA SER A 41 -3.66 13.81 -17.34
C SER A 41 -3.78 12.39 -17.87
N THR A 42 -2.66 11.65 -17.80
CA THR A 42 -2.71 10.19 -17.67
C THR A 42 -3.78 9.86 -16.61
N PRO A 43 -4.77 9.00 -16.91
CA PRO A 43 -5.74 8.58 -15.91
C PRO A 43 -5.00 8.12 -14.65
N ASN A 44 -5.27 8.76 -13.52
CA ASN A 44 -4.69 8.37 -12.25
C ASN A 44 -5.53 7.21 -11.72
N VAL A 45 -5.08 5.98 -11.93
CA VAL A 45 -5.81 4.76 -11.55
C VAL A 45 -4.90 3.81 -10.78
N GLN A 46 -5.43 3.24 -9.72
CA GLN A 46 -4.78 2.16 -8.99
C GLN A 46 -5.38 0.82 -9.40
N PHE A 47 -4.54 -0.19 -9.62
CA PHE A 47 -4.99 -1.55 -9.90
C PHE A 47 -4.68 -2.48 -8.73
N ILE A 48 -5.60 -3.37 -8.41
CA ILE A 48 -5.44 -4.37 -7.35
C ILE A 48 -5.52 -5.76 -7.97
N LEU A 49 -4.53 -6.60 -7.65
CA LEU A 49 -4.50 -8.00 -8.06
C LEU A 49 -5.51 -8.81 -7.24
N SER A 50 -6.28 -9.67 -7.91
CA SER A 50 -7.11 -10.66 -7.24
C SER A 50 -6.30 -11.90 -6.84
N ALA A 51 -6.82 -12.69 -5.90
CA ALA A 51 -6.37 -14.07 -5.70
C ALA A 51 -6.66 -14.95 -6.93
N ASP A 52 -7.67 -14.58 -7.73
CA ASP A 52 -7.88 -15.16 -9.05
C ASP A 52 -6.93 -14.53 -10.08
N SER A 53 -6.05 -15.35 -10.66
CA SER A 53 -5.06 -14.91 -11.64
C SER A 53 -5.64 -14.28 -12.92
N GLN A 54 -6.94 -14.42 -13.18
CA GLN A 54 -7.62 -13.83 -14.35
C GLN A 54 -8.36 -12.53 -14.04
N MET A 55 -8.32 -12.05 -12.80
CA MET A 55 -9.10 -10.90 -12.35
C MET A 55 -8.19 -9.75 -11.91
N LEU A 56 -8.45 -8.55 -12.44
CA LEU A 56 -7.80 -7.32 -12.04
C LEU A 56 -8.85 -6.28 -11.64
N TYR A 57 -8.71 -5.72 -10.44
CA TYR A 57 -9.66 -4.74 -9.90
C TYR A 57 -9.22 -3.30 -10.14
N HIS A 58 -10.20 -2.44 -10.38
CA HIS A 58 -10.01 -0.99 -10.30
C HIS A 58 -9.97 -0.57 -8.82
N GLY A 59 -8.76 -0.40 -8.29
CA GLY A 59 -8.50 -0.11 -6.88
C GLY A 59 -8.77 1.33 -6.45
N GLY A 60 -9.00 2.24 -7.39
CA GLY A 60 -9.32 3.64 -7.10
C GLY A 60 -8.87 4.59 -8.20
N GLY A 61 -9.23 5.86 -8.07
CA GLY A 61 -8.84 6.92 -9.01
C GLY A 61 -9.89 7.22 -10.09
N ASP A 62 -9.41 7.62 -11.27
CA ASP A 62 -10.24 8.06 -12.40
C ASP A 62 -10.99 6.91 -13.06
N VAL A 63 -12.26 7.12 -13.42
CA VAL A 63 -13.05 6.16 -14.21
C VAL A 63 -12.42 5.97 -15.58
N LEU A 64 -12.23 4.71 -15.99
CA LEU A 64 -11.71 4.38 -17.31
C LEU A 64 -12.83 4.05 -18.29
N TYR A 65 -12.66 4.41 -19.56
CA TYR A 65 -13.67 4.23 -20.61
C TYR A 65 -13.19 3.22 -21.65
N LYS A 66 -14.03 2.24 -22.00
CA LYS A 66 -13.68 1.11 -22.88
C LYS A 66 -13.12 1.56 -24.24
N ASP A 67 -13.71 2.60 -24.81
CA ASP A 67 -13.33 3.17 -26.10
C ASP A 67 -11.95 3.86 -26.09
N ARG A 68 -11.37 4.04 -24.91
CA ARG A 68 -10.04 4.62 -24.70
C ARG A 68 -9.04 3.62 -24.14
N LEU A 69 -9.40 2.35 -23.98
CA LEU A 69 -8.52 1.33 -23.46
C LEU A 69 -8.16 0.29 -24.53
N THR A 70 -6.96 -0.27 -24.40
CA THR A 70 -6.53 -1.44 -25.18
C THR A 70 -5.83 -2.42 -24.24
N PHE A 71 -6.18 -3.69 -24.36
CA PHE A 71 -5.71 -4.76 -23.50
C PHE A 71 -4.92 -5.77 -24.33
N TYR A 72 -3.72 -6.09 -23.87
CA TYR A 72 -2.87 -7.11 -24.50
C TYR A 72 -2.51 -8.19 -23.47
N ASP A 73 -2.63 -9.46 -23.86
CA ASP A 73 -1.99 -10.58 -23.13
C ASP A 73 -0.78 -11.04 -23.94
N ASN A 74 0.43 -10.94 -23.38
CA ASN A 74 1.68 -11.28 -24.07
C ASN A 74 1.88 -10.60 -25.45
N GLY A 75 1.21 -9.48 -25.69
CA GLY A 75 1.26 -8.73 -26.96
C GLY A 75 0.13 -9.05 -27.94
N ASP A 76 -0.74 -10.02 -27.66
CA ASP A 76 -1.95 -10.29 -28.43
C ASP A 76 -3.11 -9.43 -27.90
N ASP A 77 -3.82 -8.73 -28.80
CA ASP A 77 -4.94 -7.85 -28.45
C ASP A 77 -6.17 -8.68 -28.03
N ILE A 78 -6.57 -8.51 -26.77
CA ILE A 78 -7.73 -9.17 -26.15
C ILE A 78 -8.85 -8.20 -25.79
N THR A 79 -8.78 -6.94 -26.23
CA THR A 79 -9.68 -5.84 -25.81
C THR A 79 -11.17 -6.18 -25.92
N ASN A 80 -11.57 -6.85 -27.00
CA ASN A 80 -12.98 -7.19 -27.24
C ASN A 80 -13.48 -8.39 -26.43
N ALA A 81 -12.59 -9.13 -25.78
CA ALA A 81 -12.91 -10.31 -24.99
C ALA A 81 -12.91 -10.04 -23.48
N ILE A 82 -12.53 -8.82 -23.05
CA ILE A 82 -12.60 -8.39 -21.65
C ILE A 82 -14.05 -8.21 -21.21
N GLN A 83 -14.38 -8.78 -20.06
CA GLN A 83 -15.65 -8.57 -19.36
C GLN A 83 -15.41 -7.79 -18.08
N ILE A 84 -16.42 -7.05 -17.60
CA ILE A 84 -16.41 -6.46 -16.25
C ILE A 84 -17.57 -7.06 -15.48
N ASP A 85 -17.31 -7.66 -14.32
CA ASP A 85 -18.34 -8.31 -13.49
C ASP A 85 -19.23 -9.29 -14.30
N SER A 86 -18.64 -9.99 -15.28
CA SER A 86 -19.32 -10.89 -16.26
C SER A 86 -20.18 -10.21 -17.34
N ASP A 87 -20.12 -8.88 -17.47
CA ASP A 87 -20.74 -8.11 -18.56
C ASP A 87 -19.73 -7.84 -19.68
N ASP A 88 -20.03 -8.25 -20.92
CA ASP A 88 -19.22 -7.98 -22.12
C ASP A 88 -19.61 -6.67 -22.83
N THR A 89 -20.71 -6.05 -22.42
CA THR A 89 -21.25 -4.80 -22.97
C THR A 89 -20.84 -3.55 -22.20
N TRP A 90 -19.98 -3.69 -21.19
CA TRP A 90 -19.45 -2.58 -20.40
C TRP A 90 -18.90 -1.45 -21.27
N THR A 91 -19.13 -0.20 -20.84
CA THR A 91 -18.58 1.01 -21.50
C THR A 91 -17.60 1.75 -20.61
N GLU A 92 -17.65 1.48 -19.30
CA GLU A 92 -16.90 2.15 -18.26
C GLU A 92 -16.39 1.10 -17.27
N TRP A 93 -15.22 1.35 -16.72
CA TRP A 93 -14.63 0.56 -15.64
C TRP A 93 -14.44 1.46 -14.42
N ARG A 94 -15.18 1.18 -13.35
CA ARG A 94 -15.24 2.02 -12.14
C ARG A 94 -14.56 1.33 -10.97
N THR A 95 -14.18 2.13 -9.97
CA THR A 95 -13.62 1.65 -8.70
C THR A 95 -14.46 0.54 -8.08
N GLY A 96 -13.80 -0.52 -7.63
CA GLY A 96 -14.42 -1.71 -7.04
C GLY A 96 -14.80 -2.80 -8.04
N GLN A 97 -14.88 -2.49 -9.34
CA GLN A 97 -15.19 -3.49 -10.37
C GLN A 97 -13.93 -4.21 -10.83
N ALA A 98 -14.06 -5.49 -11.22
CA ALA A 98 -12.98 -6.25 -11.82
C ALA A 98 -13.18 -6.43 -13.32
N ILE A 99 -12.08 -6.34 -14.07
CA ILE A 99 -12.03 -6.99 -15.38
C ILE A 99 -11.77 -8.49 -15.20
N THR A 100 -12.42 -9.28 -16.03
CA THR A 100 -12.18 -10.72 -16.19
C THR A 100 -11.44 -10.94 -17.51
N LEU A 101 -10.29 -11.59 -17.44
CA LEU A 101 -9.55 -12.03 -18.61
C LEU A 101 -10.19 -13.28 -19.23
N PRO A 102 -10.24 -13.39 -20.57
CA PRO A 102 -10.80 -14.55 -21.25
C PRO A 102 -9.85 -15.76 -21.20
N TRP A 103 -10.40 -16.96 -21.44
CA TRP A 103 -9.65 -18.20 -21.67
C TRP A 103 -8.69 -18.57 -20.53
N ASP A 104 -7.40 -18.75 -20.83
CA ASP A 104 -6.30 -19.04 -19.91
C ASP A 104 -5.35 -17.83 -19.75
N CYS A 105 -5.75 -16.64 -20.20
CA CYS A 105 -5.01 -15.41 -19.97
C CYS A 105 -4.90 -15.09 -18.48
N VAL A 106 -3.78 -14.51 -18.07
CA VAL A 106 -3.49 -14.19 -16.66
C VAL A 106 -2.98 -12.76 -16.52
N VAL A 107 -3.34 -12.12 -15.42
CA VAL A 107 -3.07 -10.70 -15.16
C VAL A 107 -1.57 -10.39 -15.13
N THR A 108 -0.71 -11.37 -14.81
CA THR A 108 0.75 -11.23 -14.85
C THR A 108 1.31 -10.96 -16.25
N ASN A 109 0.60 -11.35 -17.32
CA ASN A 109 0.98 -11.12 -18.72
C ASN A 109 0.24 -9.93 -19.36
N LEU A 110 -0.66 -9.30 -18.61
CA LEU A 110 -1.55 -8.26 -19.10
C LEU A 110 -0.82 -6.92 -19.25
N THR A 111 -1.04 -6.24 -20.37
CA THR A 111 -0.68 -4.84 -20.57
C THR A 111 -1.94 -4.04 -20.88
N ILE A 112 -2.15 -2.94 -20.17
CA ILE A 112 -3.28 -2.02 -20.41
C ILE A 112 -2.71 -0.67 -20.87
N LEU A 113 -3.14 -0.24 -22.05
CA LEU A 113 -2.85 1.08 -22.60
C LEU A 113 -4.12 1.94 -22.57
N SER A 114 -3.97 3.23 -22.31
CA SER A 114 -5.02 4.24 -22.51
C SER A 114 -4.68 5.19 -23.63
N LEU A 115 -5.66 5.57 -24.45
CA LEU A 115 -5.54 6.65 -25.42
C LEU A 115 -5.87 7.99 -24.76
N ASP A 116 -4.99 8.97 -24.87
CA ASP A 116 -5.29 10.35 -24.50
C ASP A 116 -6.20 11.06 -25.52
N THR A 117 -6.57 12.31 -25.25
CA THR A 117 -7.45 13.11 -26.11
C THR A 117 -6.81 13.48 -27.45
N LEU A 118 -5.50 13.26 -27.60
CA LEU A 118 -4.72 13.46 -28.81
C LEU A 118 -4.44 12.15 -29.56
N GLY A 119 -4.93 11.01 -29.05
CA GLY A 119 -4.77 9.68 -29.64
C GLY A 119 -3.41 9.04 -29.40
N ARG A 120 -2.65 9.48 -28.38
CA ARG A 120 -1.39 8.83 -27.99
C ARG A 120 -1.67 7.76 -26.94
N GLU A 121 -0.98 6.63 -27.06
CA GLU A 121 -1.05 5.54 -26.09
C GLU A 121 -0.20 5.83 -24.85
N GLN A 122 -0.75 5.54 -23.69
CA GLN A 122 -0.09 5.67 -22.38
C GLN A 122 -0.24 4.38 -21.61
N LEU A 123 0.85 3.92 -20.98
CA LEU A 123 0.85 2.69 -20.19
C LEU A 123 0.16 2.91 -18.85
N LEU A 124 -0.95 2.22 -18.61
CA LEU A 124 -1.66 2.25 -17.33
C LEU A 124 -1.28 1.05 -16.44
N TYR A 125 -1.14 -0.12 -17.04
CA TYR A 125 -0.83 -1.34 -16.32
C TYR A 125 0.15 -2.20 -17.11
N ARG A 126 1.13 -2.75 -16.40
CA ARG A 126 2.01 -3.81 -16.92
C ARG A 126 2.12 -4.89 -15.87
N GLY A 127 1.54 -6.04 -16.17
CA GLY A 127 1.73 -7.27 -15.41
C GLY A 127 3.21 -7.57 -15.30
N SER A 128 3.64 -7.99 -14.11
CA SER A 128 5.05 -8.19 -13.74
C SER A 128 5.70 -9.41 -14.41
N GLY A 129 5.18 -9.89 -15.53
CA GLY A 129 5.75 -10.94 -16.36
C GLY A 129 7.26 -10.83 -16.37
N LEU A 130 7.92 -11.81 -15.75
CA LEU A 130 9.37 -11.81 -15.53
C LEU A 130 10.10 -11.77 -16.88
N VAL A 131 10.37 -10.56 -17.35
CA VAL A 131 11.45 -10.25 -18.28
C VAL A 131 12.21 -9.07 -17.70
N VAL A 132 13.28 -9.43 -17.00
CA VAL A 132 14.36 -8.52 -16.59
C VAL A 132 14.72 -7.61 -17.77
N PRO A 133 14.49 -6.28 -17.72
CA PRO A 133 15.07 -5.42 -18.72
C PRO A 133 16.58 -5.50 -18.56
N THR A 134 17.26 -6.02 -19.58
CA THR A 134 18.71 -5.91 -19.67
C THR A 134 19.04 -4.42 -19.69
N PRO A 135 19.87 -3.89 -18.76
CA PRO A 135 20.17 -2.47 -18.75
C PRO A 135 20.83 -2.09 -20.07
N THR A 136 20.15 -1.24 -20.83
CA THR A 136 20.70 -0.63 -22.05
C THR A 136 21.69 0.43 -21.59
N GLU A 137 22.92 0.38 -22.10
CA GLU A 137 23.98 1.33 -21.73
C GLU A 137 23.51 2.77 -21.95
N SER A 138 23.54 3.56 -20.87
CA SER A 138 23.23 5.00 -20.89
C SER A 138 24.35 5.74 -21.65
N PRO A 139 24.01 6.60 -22.65
CA PRO A 139 25.03 7.35 -23.38
C PRO A 139 25.73 8.35 -22.45
N THR A 140 27.06 8.32 -22.49
CA THR A 140 27.93 9.21 -21.72
C THR A 140 27.71 10.67 -22.12
N GLU A 141 27.16 11.49 -21.22
CA GLU A 141 27.08 12.93 -21.45
C GLU A 141 28.46 13.57 -21.46
N THR A 142 28.74 14.29 -22.54
CA THR A 142 29.94 15.11 -22.73
C THR A 142 29.75 16.45 -22.01
N PRO A 143 30.74 16.98 -21.26
CA PRO A 143 30.54 18.22 -20.51
C PRO A 143 30.34 19.43 -21.44
N THR A 144 29.17 20.05 -21.32
CA THR A 144 28.81 21.29 -22.03
C THR A 144 29.46 22.50 -21.34
N PRO A 145 30.07 23.46 -22.07
CA PRO A 145 30.74 24.60 -21.47
C PRO A 145 29.76 25.56 -20.79
N THR A 146 30.08 25.94 -19.56
CA THR A 146 29.31 26.86 -18.72
C THR A 146 29.39 28.29 -19.27
N LEU A 147 28.27 28.84 -19.73
CA LEU A 147 28.16 30.26 -20.04
C LEU A 147 27.81 31.05 -18.78
N THR A 148 28.57 32.13 -18.55
CA THR A 148 28.46 33.03 -17.41
C THR A 148 27.15 33.84 -17.48
N PRO A 149 26.33 33.91 -16.42
CA PRO A 149 25.08 34.66 -16.45
C PRO A 149 25.38 36.17 -16.52
N THR A 150 24.76 36.83 -17.49
CA THR A 150 24.71 38.30 -17.59
C THR A 150 23.57 38.79 -16.69
N PRO A 151 23.73 39.87 -15.90
CA PRO A 151 22.68 40.35 -15.03
C PRO A 151 21.49 40.89 -15.84
N THR A 152 20.36 40.20 -15.73
CA THR A 152 19.07 40.61 -16.30
C THR A 152 18.45 41.71 -15.40
N PRO A 153 17.93 42.82 -15.96
CA PRO A 153 17.28 43.85 -15.16
C PRO A 153 16.03 43.30 -14.47
N THR A 154 15.97 43.49 -13.16
CA THR A 154 14.88 43.10 -12.27
C THR A 154 13.62 43.92 -12.61
N LEU A 155 12.62 43.28 -13.20
CA LEU A 155 11.28 43.87 -13.30
C LEU A 155 10.56 43.69 -11.97
N THR A 156 10.06 44.80 -11.43
CA THR A 156 9.27 44.87 -10.20
C THR A 156 8.05 43.96 -10.31
N PRO A 157 7.78 43.06 -9.34
CA PRO A 157 6.60 42.21 -9.39
C PRO A 157 5.34 43.06 -9.28
N THR A 158 4.50 43.00 -10.32
CA THR A 158 3.12 43.46 -10.27
C THR A 158 2.39 42.61 -9.22
N PRO A 159 1.56 43.18 -8.33
CA PRO A 159 0.82 42.38 -7.36
C PRO A 159 -0.08 41.38 -8.09
N THR A 160 0.24 40.10 -7.98
CA THR A 160 -0.61 39.00 -8.42
C THR A 160 -1.91 39.08 -7.61
N PRO A 161 -3.10 39.08 -8.25
CA PRO A 161 -4.34 38.99 -7.50
C PRO A 161 -4.30 37.70 -6.68
N THR A 162 -4.40 37.85 -5.37
CA THR A 162 -4.54 36.73 -4.44
C THR A 162 -5.73 35.89 -4.90
N PRO A 163 -5.58 34.58 -5.18
CA PRO A 163 -6.73 33.74 -5.46
C PRO A 163 -7.68 33.87 -4.29
N THR A 164 -8.89 34.33 -4.58
CA THR A 164 -9.96 34.32 -3.59
C THR A 164 -10.20 32.86 -3.22
N PRO A 165 -10.16 32.46 -1.93
CA PRO A 165 -10.42 31.07 -1.56
C PRO A 165 -11.78 30.69 -2.13
N THR A 166 -11.80 29.72 -3.03
CA THR A 166 -13.05 29.07 -3.41
C THR A 166 -13.61 28.46 -2.12
N PRO A 167 -14.83 28.81 -1.68
CA PRO A 167 -15.44 28.07 -0.59
C PRO A 167 -15.53 26.61 -1.06
N SER A 168 -14.80 25.72 -0.39
CA SER A 168 -14.96 24.29 -0.57
C SER A 168 -16.34 23.94 -0.02
N GLY A 169 -17.36 24.00 -0.88
CA GLY A 169 -18.70 23.51 -0.55
C GLY A 169 -18.74 21.99 -0.48
N LEU A 170 -17.74 21.32 -1.06
CA LEU A 170 -17.67 19.87 -1.10
C LEU A 170 -17.64 19.29 0.33
N PRO A 171 -18.42 18.23 0.62
CA PRO A 171 -18.43 17.58 1.93
C PRO A 171 -17.05 17.05 2.34
N ASP A 172 -16.78 17.04 3.63
CA ASP A 172 -15.60 16.44 4.25
C ASP A 172 -15.83 14.94 4.46
N ALA A 173 -15.22 14.13 3.60
CA ALA A 173 -15.32 12.68 3.67
C ALA A 173 -14.27 12.03 4.58
N THR A 174 -13.61 12.78 5.47
CA THR A 174 -12.70 12.19 6.47
C THR A 174 -13.46 11.48 7.58
N PHE A 175 -12.80 10.51 8.21
CA PHE A 175 -13.36 9.71 9.28
C PHE A 175 -12.32 9.31 10.34
N THR A 176 -12.83 8.98 11.51
CA THR A 176 -12.11 8.35 12.61
C THR A 176 -12.66 6.95 12.86
N TRP A 177 -11.92 6.13 13.60
CA TRP A 177 -12.35 4.81 14.01
C TRP A 177 -11.98 4.51 15.46
N GLU A 178 -12.67 3.54 16.04
CA GLU A 178 -12.40 2.94 17.34
C GLU A 178 -12.60 1.42 17.22
N VAL A 179 -11.68 0.63 17.79
CA VAL A 179 -11.80 -0.84 17.77
C VAL A 179 -12.62 -1.26 18.98
N ASP A 180 -13.84 -1.75 18.74
CA ASP A 180 -14.78 -2.19 19.78
C ASP A 180 -14.45 -3.59 20.29
N PHE A 181 -14.00 -4.47 19.39
CA PHE A 181 -13.56 -5.81 19.70
C PHE A 181 -12.30 -6.16 18.90
N GLY A 182 -11.27 -6.66 19.56
CA GLY A 182 -9.92 -6.79 18.99
C GLY A 182 -8.95 -5.77 19.58
N SER A 183 -7.86 -5.49 18.86
CA SER A 183 -6.90 -4.47 19.26
C SER A 183 -6.25 -3.76 18.08
N GLU A 184 -6.05 -2.44 18.19
CA GLU A 184 -5.29 -1.65 17.22
C GLU A 184 -3.80 -1.64 17.57
N VAL A 185 -2.95 -1.73 16.55
CA VAL A 185 -1.49 -1.61 16.68
C VAL A 185 -1.05 -0.19 16.29
N PRO A 186 -0.41 0.56 17.20
CA PRO A 186 0.08 1.90 16.88
C PRO A 186 1.14 1.88 15.76
N HIS A 187 1.00 2.77 14.78
CA HIS A 187 2.02 2.92 13.72
C HIS A 187 3.41 3.27 14.27
N SER A 188 3.49 3.91 15.44
CA SER A 188 4.76 4.25 16.08
C SER A 188 5.57 3.04 16.55
N SER A 189 4.95 1.88 16.72
CA SER A 189 5.62 0.62 17.03
C SER A 189 5.90 -0.23 15.79
N LEU A 190 5.48 0.21 14.61
CA LEU A 190 5.62 -0.53 13.36
C LEU A 190 6.71 0.06 12.46
N PRO A 191 7.43 -0.77 11.71
CA PRO A 191 8.34 -0.28 10.68
C PRO A 191 7.63 0.48 9.55
N SER A 192 8.34 1.38 8.87
CA SER A 192 7.74 2.32 7.88
C SER A 192 7.36 1.70 6.53
N TRP A 193 7.83 0.48 6.23
CA TRP A 193 7.47 -0.25 5.01
C TRP A 193 6.15 -1.01 5.13
N LEU A 194 5.57 -1.05 6.32
CA LEU A 194 4.18 -1.42 6.51
C LEU A 194 3.31 -0.23 6.09
N THR A 195 2.61 -0.37 4.96
CA THR A 195 1.97 0.76 4.26
C THR A 195 0.47 0.90 4.49
N ALA A 196 -0.17 0.02 5.27
CA ALA A 196 -1.60 0.17 5.56
C ALA A 196 -1.83 1.42 6.44
N ASP A 197 -3.03 2.01 6.36
CA ASP A 197 -3.42 3.17 7.16
C ASP A 197 -3.69 2.79 8.63
N ALA A 198 -4.05 1.53 8.89
CA ALA A 198 -4.28 0.98 10.21
C ALA A 198 -3.94 -0.52 10.25
N TYR A 199 -3.49 -1.00 11.41
CA TYR A 199 -3.23 -2.41 11.69
C TYR A 199 -4.07 -2.85 12.88
N VAL A 200 -4.94 -3.84 12.67
CA VAL A 200 -5.89 -4.32 13.67
C VAL A 200 -5.71 -5.82 13.84
N ILE A 201 -5.70 -6.28 15.08
CA ILE A 201 -5.55 -7.67 15.47
C ILE A 201 -6.91 -8.22 15.91
N THR A 202 -7.34 -9.33 15.30
CA THR A 202 -8.58 -10.04 15.65
C THR A 202 -8.46 -10.65 17.05
N ASP A 203 -9.58 -10.76 17.75
CA ASP A 203 -9.66 -11.48 19.02
C ASP A 203 -10.66 -12.65 18.92
N GLU A 204 -10.57 -13.54 19.89
CA GLU A 204 -11.34 -14.77 19.98
C GLU A 204 -12.67 -14.50 20.70
N GLY A 205 -13.79 -14.60 19.97
CA GLY A 205 -15.10 -14.24 20.47
C GLY A 205 -16.16 -15.31 20.26
N TRP A 206 -17.18 -15.31 21.11
CA TRP A 206 -18.33 -16.19 20.98
C TRP A 206 -19.35 -15.63 19.98
N ILE A 207 -19.57 -16.34 18.88
CA ILE A 207 -20.64 -16.02 17.92
C ILE A 207 -21.95 -16.69 18.37
N TRP A 208 -22.95 -15.87 18.71
CA TRP A 208 -24.24 -16.32 19.25
C TRP A 208 -25.13 -17.09 18.27
N TRP A 209 -24.82 -17.03 16.97
CA TRP A 209 -25.46 -17.84 15.92
C TRP A 209 -24.49 -17.95 14.75
N PRO A 210 -23.86 -19.12 14.49
CA PRO A 210 -24.38 -20.46 14.76
C PRO A 210 -23.81 -21.16 16.01
N TRP A 211 -23.35 -20.42 17.03
CA TRP A 211 -22.83 -20.95 18.31
C TRP A 211 -21.49 -21.67 18.16
N TRP A 212 -20.48 -20.93 17.70
CA TRP A 212 -19.09 -21.37 17.72
C TRP A 212 -18.16 -20.22 18.11
N TRP A 213 -16.94 -20.61 18.47
CA TRP A 213 -15.86 -19.67 18.69
C TRP A 213 -15.29 -19.29 17.33
N ASP A 214 -15.07 -18.01 17.11
CA ASP A 214 -14.45 -17.52 15.88
C ASP A 214 -13.51 -16.36 16.20
N ARG A 215 -12.60 -16.08 15.28
CA ARG A 215 -11.73 -14.91 15.37
C ARG A 215 -12.28 -13.81 14.49
N TYR A 216 -12.43 -12.62 15.06
CA TYR A 216 -12.94 -11.46 14.34
C TYR A 216 -12.49 -10.15 15.01
N THR A 217 -12.72 -9.03 14.34
CA THR A 217 -12.64 -7.71 14.96
C THR A 217 -13.82 -6.85 14.52
N ASP A 218 -14.37 -6.09 15.45
CA ASP A 218 -15.43 -5.12 15.21
C ASP A 218 -14.83 -3.72 15.38
N VAL A 219 -15.08 -2.85 14.40
CA VAL A 219 -14.55 -1.48 14.37
C VAL A 219 -15.69 -0.50 14.11
N GLU A 220 -15.87 0.46 15.02
CA GLU A 220 -16.76 1.60 14.84
C GLU A 220 -16.07 2.68 14.02
N PHE A 221 -16.72 3.13 12.96
CA PHE A 221 -16.27 4.23 12.12
C PHE A 221 -17.19 5.43 12.28
N THR A 222 -16.62 6.60 12.46
CA THR A 222 -17.36 7.86 12.62
C THR A 222 -16.94 8.86 11.56
N ALA A 223 -17.90 9.35 10.78
CA ALA A 223 -17.68 10.43 9.83
C ALA A 223 -17.44 11.75 10.58
N VAL A 224 -16.42 12.50 10.15
CA VAL A 224 -16.07 13.80 10.74
C VAL A 224 -17.14 14.83 10.42
N GLU A 225 -17.64 14.86 9.18
CA GLU A 225 -18.72 15.77 8.81
C GLU A 225 -20.01 15.46 9.59
N ASN A 226 -20.69 16.53 9.98
CA ASN A 226 -21.97 16.47 10.66
C ASN A 226 -22.85 17.65 10.20
N GLY A 227 -24.02 17.35 9.68
CA GLY A 227 -24.97 18.36 9.23
C GLY A 227 -26.34 17.77 8.94
N ALA A 228 -27.37 18.62 8.99
CA ALA A 228 -28.75 18.21 8.75
C ALA A 228 -29.02 17.83 7.27
N ASP A 229 -28.23 18.36 6.34
CA ASP A 229 -28.33 18.10 4.90
C ASP A 229 -27.19 17.19 4.39
N VAL A 230 -26.67 16.31 5.26
CA VAL A 230 -25.55 15.41 4.97
C VAL A 230 -26.03 13.97 4.97
N THR A 231 -25.61 13.20 3.98
CA THR A 231 -25.84 11.76 3.88
C THR A 231 -24.52 11.02 3.79
N TYR A 232 -24.46 9.85 4.40
CA TYR A 232 -23.26 9.02 4.48
C TYR A 232 -23.51 7.72 3.71
N PHE A 233 -22.44 7.13 3.20
CA PHE A 233 -22.43 5.78 2.69
C PHE A 233 -21.07 5.15 2.98
N TRP A 234 -21.08 4.12 3.80
CA TRP A 234 -19.93 3.32 4.18
C TRP A 234 -19.88 2.04 3.37
N SER A 235 -18.67 1.67 2.94
CA SER A 235 -18.46 0.42 2.22
C SER A 235 -17.06 -0.14 2.45
N SER A 236 -16.98 -1.47 2.50
CA SER A 236 -15.75 -2.24 2.47
C SER A 236 -16.05 -3.59 1.82
N ILE A 237 -15.13 -4.11 1.00
CA ILE A 237 -15.37 -5.32 0.21
C ILE A 237 -15.29 -6.55 1.13
N GLY A 238 -16.28 -7.45 1.02
CA GLY A 238 -16.29 -8.70 1.77
C GLY A 238 -16.50 -8.53 3.27
N VAL A 239 -17.04 -7.37 3.68
CA VAL A 239 -17.26 -6.98 5.07
C VAL A 239 -18.73 -6.62 5.24
N ASP A 240 -19.32 -7.14 6.30
CA ASP A 240 -20.67 -6.76 6.70
C ASP A 240 -20.63 -5.38 7.36
N VAL A 241 -21.38 -4.43 6.80
CA VAL A 241 -21.46 -3.03 7.26
C VAL A 241 -22.83 -2.78 7.90
N SER A 242 -22.83 -2.51 9.20
CA SER A 242 -24.05 -2.23 9.98
C SER A 242 -24.51 -0.80 9.76
N ASP A 243 -25.76 -0.61 9.34
CA ASP A 243 -26.35 0.71 9.11
C ASP A 243 -25.45 1.63 8.24
N PRO A 244 -25.11 1.24 6.99
CA PRO A 244 -24.09 1.89 6.17
C PRO A 244 -24.41 3.35 5.78
N TYR A 245 -25.61 3.84 6.09
CA TYR A 245 -26.03 5.21 5.78
C TYR A 245 -25.99 6.15 6.99
N ASP A 246 -25.66 5.64 8.17
CA ASP A 246 -25.54 6.44 9.39
C ASP A 246 -24.16 7.12 9.48
N ARG A 247 -24.11 8.19 10.27
CA ARG A 247 -22.85 8.92 10.54
C ARG A 247 -21.81 8.04 11.23
N VAL A 248 -22.31 7.09 12.04
CA VAL A 248 -21.53 6.09 12.75
C VAL A 248 -21.97 4.73 12.22
N THR A 249 -21.02 3.87 11.89
CA THR A 249 -21.27 2.51 11.40
C THR A 249 -20.31 1.56 12.10
N GLU A 250 -20.72 0.31 12.26
CA GLU A 250 -19.85 -0.76 12.74
C GLU A 250 -19.55 -1.69 11.57
N MET A 251 -18.29 -2.07 11.40
CA MET A 251 -17.90 -3.10 10.44
C MET A 251 -17.25 -4.26 11.17
N ARG A 252 -17.66 -5.47 10.78
CA ARG A 252 -17.13 -6.73 11.31
C ARG A 252 -16.20 -7.37 10.29
N PHE A 253 -14.97 -7.65 10.71
CA PHE A 253 -13.97 -8.33 9.89
C PHE A 253 -13.75 -9.74 10.44
N ASP A 254 -14.32 -10.72 9.75
CA ASP A 254 -14.24 -12.15 10.13
C ASP A 254 -12.96 -12.83 9.64
N ASP A 255 -12.29 -12.27 8.63
CA ASP A 255 -11.08 -12.83 8.04
C ASP A 255 -9.89 -11.86 8.16
N THR A 256 -8.67 -12.41 8.12
CA THR A 256 -7.45 -11.60 7.99
C THR A 256 -7.28 -11.14 6.55
N GLY A 257 -6.75 -9.92 6.38
CA GLY A 257 -6.59 -9.36 5.04
C GLY A 257 -6.33 -7.86 5.02
N LEU A 258 -6.40 -7.31 3.81
CA LEU A 258 -6.35 -5.87 3.56
C LEU A 258 -7.74 -5.43 3.11
N TYR A 259 -8.34 -4.51 3.87
CA TYR A 259 -9.69 -4.03 3.68
C TYR A 259 -9.71 -2.53 3.35
N PRO A 260 -10.19 -2.12 2.17
CA PRO A 260 -10.38 -0.72 1.85
C PRO A 260 -11.71 -0.21 2.43
N VAL A 261 -11.63 0.55 3.52
CA VAL A 261 -12.80 1.20 4.14
C VAL A 261 -13.02 2.55 3.48
N THR A 262 -14.17 2.71 2.83
CA THR A 262 -14.53 3.92 2.07
C THR A 262 -15.74 4.60 2.69
N LEU A 263 -15.58 5.89 3.00
CA LEU A 263 -16.66 6.79 3.35
C LEU A 263 -16.99 7.67 2.15
N THR A 264 -18.25 7.68 1.75
CA THR A 264 -18.80 8.66 0.79
C THR A 264 -19.77 9.58 1.52
N VAL A 265 -19.57 10.89 1.39
CA VAL A 265 -20.42 11.92 2.00
C VAL A 265 -21.03 12.78 0.91
N THR A 266 -22.33 13.03 1.00
CA THR A 266 -23.07 13.88 0.05
C THR A 266 -23.83 14.96 0.79
N ASN A 267 -23.67 16.21 0.34
CA ASN A 267 -24.42 17.37 0.81
C ASN A 267 -24.97 18.18 -0.38
N SER A 268 -25.61 19.33 -0.11
CA SER A 268 -26.20 20.20 -1.14
C SER A 268 -25.21 20.76 -2.18
N SER A 269 -23.92 20.74 -1.89
CA SER A 269 -22.86 21.23 -2.77
C SER A 269 -22.19 20.14 -3.60
N GLY A 270 -22.42 18.85 -3.30
CA GLY A 270 -21.86 17.73 -4.05
C GLY A 270 -21.56 16.50 -3.19
N THR A 271 -20.76 15.59 -3.75
CA THR A 271 -20.36 14.32 -3.15
C THR A 271 -18.84 14.23 -3.09
N ASN A 272 -18.31 13.72 -1.99
CA ASN A 272 -16.89 13.45 -1.80
C ASN A 272 -16.71 12.05 -1.20
N SER A 273 -15.56 11.43 -1.43
CA SER A 273 -15.24 10.13 -0.85
C SER A 273 -13.78 10.09 -0.38
N SER A 274 -13.53 9.32 0.66
CA SER A 274 -12.17 8.97 1.08
C SER A 274 -12.07 7.50 1.44
N THR A 275 -10.89 6.92 1.28
CA THR A 275 -10.62 5.51 1.56
C THR A 275 -9.38 5.39 2.44
N LYS A 276 -9.43 4.47 3.41
CA LYS A 276 -8.28 4.03 4.20
C LYS A 276 -8.15 2.52 4.17
N THR A 277 -6.93 2.03 4.15
CA THR A 277 -6.62 0.60 4.10
C THR A 277 -6.38 0.05 5.50
N PHE A 278 -7.19 -0.90 5.92
CA PHE A 278 -7.06 -1.61 7.19
C PHE A 278 -6.40 -2.96 6.97
N SER A 279 -5.31 -3.24 7.68
CA SER A 279 -4.70 -4.56 7.71
C SER A 279 -5.18 -5.32 8.94
N VAL A 280 -6.09 -6.26 8.72
CA VAL A 280 -6.64 -7.14 9.76
C VAL A 280 -5.76 -8.39 9.85
N ARG A 281 -5.29 -8.69 11.06
CA ARG A 281 -4.29 -9.74 11.33
C ARG A 281 -4.74 -10.66 12.45
N ASN A 282 -4.32 -11.92 12.36
CA ASN A 282 -4.42 -12.84 13.49
C ASN A 282 -3.42 -12.45 14.58
N PRO A 283 -3.71 -12.75 15.86
CA PRO A 283 -2.73 -12.65 16.92
C PRO A 283 -1.50 -13.48 16.60
N GLY A 284 -0.35 -12.95 16.95
CA GLY A 284 0.91 -13.59 16.63
C GLY A 284 2.07 -12.66 16.93
N VAL A 285 3.23 -13.03 16.42
CA VAL A 285 4.43 -12.24 16.58
C VAL A 285 5.41 -12.55 15.45
N THR A 286 6.08 -11.50 14.99
CA THR A 286 7.25 -11.60 14.12
C THR A 286 8.42 -10.94 14.79
N ALA A 287 9.54 -11.65 14.86
CA ALA A 287 10.83 -11.09 15.24
C ALA A 287 11.80 -11.28 14.08
N MET A 288 12.58 -10.24 13.77
CA MET A 288 13.60 -10.33 12.74
C MET A 288 14.82 -9.46 13.06
N THR A 289 15.97 -9.84 12.53
CA THR A 289 17.21 -9.08 12.69
C THR A 289 18.25 -9.48 11.64
N TRP A 290 19.15 -8.55 11.32
CA TRP A 290 20.38 -8.86 10.61
C TRP A 290 21.45 -9.36 11.57
N VAL A 291 22.10 -10.47 11.24
CA VAL A 291 23.16 -11.09 12.06
C VAL A 291 24.41 -11.41 11.24
N LYS A 292 25.58 -11.21 11.85
CA LYS A 292 26.89 -11.54 11.28
C LYS A 292 27.81 -12.14 12.32
N SER A 293 28.56 -13.17 11.93
CA SER A 293 29.61 -13.78 12.76
C SER A 293 31.00 -13.47 12.24
N ASP A 294 31.97 -13.20 13.12
CA ASP A 294 33.38 -13.14 12.74
C ASP A 294 34.11 -14.50 12.78
N ARG A 295 33.40 -15.60 13.10
CA ARG A 295 33.95 -16.97 13.18
C ARG A 295 33.23 -17.95 12.27
N THR A 296 33.96 -18.98 11.84
CA THR A 296 33.43 -20.14 11.09
C THR A 296 32.89 -21.25 12.00
N SER A 297 33.09 -21.16 13.32
CA SER A 297 32.65 -22.20 14.28
C SER A 297 32.72 -21.76 15.75
N ARG A 298 31.60 -21.99 16.47
CA ARG A 298 31.35 -22.07 17.94
C ARG A 298 30.59 -20.93 18.65
N THR A 299 29.46 -21.35 19.25
CA THR A 299 28.91 -21.24 20.62
C THR A 299 28.52 -19.90 21.28
N GLY A 300 27.59 -19.11 20.73
CA GLY A 300 26.94 -18.00 21.48
C GLY A 300 25.44 -18.22 21.68
N VAL A 301 24.90 -17.76 22.81
CA VAL A 301 23.45 -17.60 23.00
C VAL A 301 23.12 -16.14 22.74
N PHE A 302 22.26 -15.84 21.77
CA PHE A 302 21.71 -14.51 21.55
C PHE A 302 20.22 -14.56 21.87
N GLY A 303 19.76 -13.80 22.86
CA GLY A 303 18.34 -13.58 23.11
C GLY A 303 17.98 -12.15 22.76
N SER A 304 17.13 -11.96 21.75
CA SER A 304 16.33 -10.75 21.65
C SER A 304 15.02 -11.05 22.37
N ASN A 305 14.86 -10.50 23.57
CA ASN A 305 13.64 -10.68 24.34
C ASN A 305 12.53 -9.80 23.73
N ALA A 306 11.82 -10.35 22.75
CA ALA A 306 10.56 -9.79 22.30
C ALA A 306 9.47 -10.30 23.23
N SER A 307 9.10 -9.50 24.24
CA SER A 307 8.05 -9.84 25.19
C SER A 307 6.72 -9.26 24.73
N LEU A 308 5.92 -10.06 24.03
CA LEU A 308 4.47 -9.85 23.94
C LEU A 308 3.81 -11.04 24.63
N GLY A 309 3.48 -10.85 25.91
CA GLY A 309 2.92 -11.89 26.77
C GLY A 309 3.94 -12.99 27.15
N SER A 310 3.52 -14.24 27.01
CA SER A 310 4.26 -15.45 27.38
C SER A 310 5.37 -15.86 26.39
N TYR A 311 5.51 -15.24 25.23
CA TYR A 311 6.45 -15.72 24.20
C TYR A 311 7.83 -15.06 24.33
N GLN A 312 8.91 -15.84 24.26
CA GLN A 312 10.30 -15.36 24.26
C GLN A 312 11.06 -15.87 23.03
N TRP A 313 11.73 -14.94 22.34
CA TRP A 313 12.49 -15.24 21.13
C TRP A 313 13.99 -15.40 21.44
N ARG A 314 14.64 -16.45 20.92
CA ARG A 314 16.09 -16.66 21.12
C ARG A 314 16.79 -17.26 19.90
N LEU A 315 17.85 -16.61 19.45
CA LEU A 315 18.77 -17.17 18.47
C LEU A 315 19.93 -17.86 19.19
N LEU A 316 19.93 -19.19 19.27
CA LEU A 316 21.02 -19.95 19.89
C LEU A 316 22.01 -20.44 18.83
N ILE A 317 23.23 -20.74 19.28
CA ILE A 317 24.28 -21.33 18.45
C ILE A 317 24.84 -22.52 19.22
N PRO A 318 24.40 -23.75 18.92
CA PRO A 318 24.74 -24.91 19.71
C PRO A 318 26.26 -25.17 19.66
N SER A 319 26.79 -25.63 20.80
CA SER A 319 28.22 -25.98 20.97
C SER A 319 28.62 -27.27 20.24
N SER A 320 27.62 -28.13 19.95
CA SER A 320 27.77 -29.51 19.49
C SER A 320 27.56 -29.71 17.99
N ILE A 321 26.94 -28.75 17.30
CA ILE A 321 26.69 -28.80 15.85
C ILE A 321 27.35 -27.58 15.22
N GLN A 322 28.10 -27.78 14.13
CA GLN A 322 28.61 -26.66 13.34
C GLN A 322 27.39 -25.95 12.71
N GLY A 323 26.84 -24.91 13.34
CA GLY A 323 25.74 -24.10 12.80
C GLY A 323 24.99 -23.29 13.86
N TYR A 324 23.97 -22.53 13.46
CA TYR A 324 23.02 -21.86 14.38
C TYR A 324 21.88 -22.80 14.78
N SER A 325 21.08 -22.45 15.78
CA SER A 325 19.79 -23.04 16.12
C SER A 325 18.89 -21.89 16.54
N MET A 326 17.96 -21.47 15.69
CA MET A 326 16.94 -20.53 16.16
C MET A 326 15.91 -21.31 16.97
N GLN A 327 15.63 -20.86 18.19
CA GLN A 327 14.68 -21.48 19.11
C GLN A 327 13.72 -20.41 19.64
N ILE A 328 12.45 -20.73 19.67
CA ILE A 328 11.46 -19.86 20.27
C ILE A 328 10.83 -20.61 21.42
N TYR A 329 10.71 -19.91 22.53
CA TYR A 329 10.13 -20.41 23.76
C TYR A 329 8.74 -19.81 23.90
N THR A 330 7.80 -20.69 24.22
CA THR A 330 6.53 -20.29 24.82
C THR A 330 6.71 -20.49 26.33
N ASP A 331 6.64 -19.41 27.11
CA ASP A 331 6.62 -19.48 28.58
C ASP A 331 5.18 -19.81 28.98
N ASP A 332 4.83 -21.09 28.91
CA ASP A 332 3.57 -21.56 29.48
C ASP A 332 3.71 -21.74 30.99
N TRP A 333 2.59 -21.86 31.71
CA TRP A 333 2.57 -22.00 33.17
C TRP A 333 3.31 -23.24 33.71
N TRP A 334 3.85 -24.11 32.84
CA TRP A 334 4.49 -25.38 33.20
C TRP A 334 6.00 -25.42 32.87
N GLY A 335 6.53 -24.44 32.15
CA GLY A 335 7.96 -24.27 31.86
C GLY A 335 8.23 -23.82 30.43
N SER A 336 9.51 -23.61 30.09
CA SER A 336 9.90 -23.30 28.70
C SER A 336 9.97 -24.59 27.86
N GLU A 337 9.12 -24.74 26.86
CA GLU A 337 9.25 -25.81 25.86
C GLU A 337 9.97 -25.29 24.60
N THR A 338 10.95 -26.06 24.11
CA THR A 338 11.68 -25.72 22.86
C THR A 338 10.90 -26.32 21.69
N VAL A 339 10.26 -25.48 20.86
CA VAL A 339 9.34 -25.99 19.83
C VAL A 339 10.05 -26.31 18.51
N TYR A 340 11.05 -25.52 18.07
CA TYR A 340 11.76 -25.75 16.80
C TYR A 340 13.24 -25.39 16.85
N SER A 341 14.07 -26.09 16.07
CA SER A 341 15.51 -25.83 15.91
C SER A 341 15.96 -26.13 14.48
N TYR A 342 16.49 -25.13 13.78
CA TYR A 342 17.07 -25.27 12.44
C TYR A 342 18.56 -24.94 12.41
N VAL A 343 19.37 -25.75 11.72
CA VAL A 343 20.83 -25.62 11.71
C VAL A 343 21.39 -25.30 10.32
N ARG A 344 21.98 -24.11 10.19
CA ARG A 344 22.75 -23.68 9.01
C ARG A 344 24.15 -23.20 9.40
N ILE A 345 25.16 -23.51 8.59
CA ILE A 345 26.54 -23.06 8.76
C ILE A 345 26.74 -21.69 8.06
N PRO A 346 26.99 -20.60 8.80
CA PRO A 346 27.31 -19.31 8.19
C PRO A 346 28.68 -19.34 7.54
N LYS A 347 28.83 -18.52 6.50
CA LYS A 347 30.14 -18.02 6.10
C LYS A 347 30.57 -16.95 7.08
N LYS A 348 31.86 -16.99 7.44
CA LYS A 348 32.48 -15.94 8.26
C LYS A 348 32.31 -14.58 7.59
N ASN A 349 32.06 -13.56 8.41
CA ASN A 349 31.90 -12.17 8.02
C ASN A 349 30.78 -11.90 6.99
N THR A 350 29.79 -12.79 6.91
CA THR A 350 28.63 -12.63 6.03
C THR A 350 27.42 -12.22 6.86
N TRP A 351 26.67 -11.24 6.37
CA TRP A 351 25.41 -10.80 6.95
C TRP A 351 24.27 -11.72 6.50
N TYR A 352 23.38 -12.02 7.42
CA TYR A 352 22.21 -12.85 7.21
C TYR A 352 20.98 -12.16 7.80
N HIS A 353 19.91 -12.10 7.03
CA HIS A 353 18.61 -11.69 7.54
C HIS A 353 17.92 -12.92 8.13
N VAL A 354 17.57 -12.86 9.41
CA VAL A 354 16.89 -13.96 10.10
C VAL A 354 15.59 -13.43 10.62
N ALA A 355 14.49 -14.10 10.28
CA ALA A 355 13.18 -13.80 10.82
C ALA A 355 12.50 -15.08 11.29
N GLY A 356 11.65 -14.97 12.29
CA GLY A 356 10.64 -15.99 12.52
C GLY A 356 9.31 -15.38 12.87
N THR A 357 8.26 -16.13 12.50
CA THR A 357 6.87 -15.71 12.61
C THR A 357 6.11 -16.80 13.36
N TYR A 358 5.30 -16.39 14.31
CA TYR A 358 4.34 -17.25 14.99
C TYR A 358 2.95 -16.65 14.83
N GLU A 359 2.00 -17.45 14.37
CA GLU A 359 0.57 -17.08 14.31
C GLU A 359 -0.20 -17.96 15.28
N GLU A 360 -1.10 -17.38 16.06
CA GLU A 360 -1.90 -18.13 17.04
C GLU A 360 -3.09 -18.81 16.35
N ASN A 361 -2.87 -19.98 15.74
CA ASN A 361 -3.92 -20.82 15.13
C ASN A 361 -4.18 -22.15 15.87
N ASP A 362 -5.40 -22.67 15.70
CA ASP A 362 -6.04 -23.80 16.41
C ASP A 362 -5.48 -25.22 16.11
N ALA A 363 -4.33 -25.34 15.42
CA ALA A 363 -3.67 -26.62 15.22
C ALA A 363 -2.14 -26.45 15.16
N SER A 364 -1.46 -27.34 15.88
CA SER A 364 -0.02 -27.46 16.00
C SER A 364 0.73 -27.41 14.65
N ASP A 365 1.34 -26.26 14.31
CA ASP A 365 2.62 -26.09 13.57
C ASP A 365 2.84 -24.61 13.16
N ASN A 366 2.85 -23.70 14.13
CA ASN A 366 2.69 -22.27 13.82
C ASN A 366 3.97 -21.44 13.73
N LEU A 367 5.13 -22.05 13.91
CA LEU A 367 6.40 -21.33 13.84
C LEU A 367 7.09 -21.52 12.49
N ILE A 368 7.26 -20.43 11.76
CA ILE A 368 7.99 -20.39 10.50
C ILE A 368 9.29 -19.61 10.67
N ILE A 369 10.38 -20.14 10.12
CA ILE A 369 11.70 -19.53 10.12
C ILE A 369 12.03 -19.10 8.69
N TYR A 370 12.60 -17.90 8.56
CA TYR A 370 13.06 -17.34 7.30
C TYR A 370 14.53 -17.00 7.38
N PHE A 371 15.22 -17.22 6.27
CA PHE A 371 16.62 -16.90 6.11
C PHE A 371 16.83 -16.18 4.79
N ASN A 372 17.37 -14.96 4.84
CA ASN A 372 17.54 -14.10 3.66
C ASN A 372 16.24 -13.96 2.85
N GLY A 373 15.12 -13.75 3.54
CA GLY A 373 13.80 -13.59 2.92
C GLY A 373 13.11 -14.90 2.51
N GLU A 374 13.82 -16.02 2.50
CA GLU A 374 13.27 -17.31 2.06
C GLU A 374 12.77 -18.14 3.25
N LYS A 375 11.60 -18.75 3.09
CA LYS A 375 11.04 -19.70 4.07
C LYS A 375 11.92 -20.95 4.11
N GLU A 376 12.39 -21.31 5.30
CA GLU A 376 13.09 -22.56 5.54
C GLU A 376 12.12 -23.57 6.15
N MET A 377 11.94 -24.72 5.50
CA MET A 377 11.20 -25.83 6.12
C MET A 377 12.11 -26.54 7.12
N GLY A 378 11.76 -26.51 8.40
CA GLY A 378 12.45 -27.31 9.41
C GLY A 378 12.05 -28.78 9.32
N GLU A 379 13.03 -29.69 9.27
CA GLU A 379 12.82 -31.05 9.79
C GLU A 379 12.77 -30.95 11.31
N GLY A 380 11.73 -31.51 11.93
CA GLY A 380 11.51 -31.43 13.38
C GLY A 380 12.73 -31.87 14.19
N ALA A 381 13.13 -31.07 15.19
CA ALA A 381 14.24 -31.43 16.07
C ALA A 381 14.01 -30.96 17.52
N SER A 382 14.00 -31.94 18.41
CA SER A 382 14.06 -31.84 19.88
C SER A 382 15.46 -31.39 20.37
N GLY A 383 15.52 -30.43 21.31
CA GLY A 383 16.76 -30.01 21.98
C GLY A 383 16.51 -29.50 23.40
N THR A 384 17.51 -29.59 24.28
CA THR A 384 17.41 -29.23 25.71
C THR A 384 18.00 -27.85 26.01
N LEU A 385 17.34 -27.14 26.93
CA LEU A 385 17.49 -25.73 27.32
C LEU A 385 18.84 -25.31 27.90
N LEU A 386 19.21 -24.04 27.68
CA LEU A 386 20.04 -23.23 28.57
C LEU A 386 19.34 -21.89 28.79
N ASP A 387 18.85 -21.67 30.00
CA ASP A 387 18.20 -20.44 30.45
C ASP A 387 19.21 -19.28 30.54
N VAL A 388 18.90 -18.14 29.91
CA VAL A 388 19.63 -16.89 30.09
C VAL A 388 18.61 -15.78 30.31
N ASN A 389 18.10 -15.73 31.53
CA ASN A 389 17.32 -14.63 32.08
C ASN A 389 17.94 -13.27 31.73
N GLY A 390 17.07 -12.36 31.30
CA GLY A 390 17.37 -11.10 30.63
C GLY A 390 18.68 -10.43 31.03
N VAL A 391 19.66 -10.49 30.14
CA VAL A 391 20.81 -9.59 30.10
C VAL A 391 21.33 -9.55 28.66
N THR A 392 21.51 -8.35 28.11
CA THR A 392 22.41 -8.08 26.98
C THR A 392 23.80 -8.61 27.34
N THR A 393 24.15 -9.84 26.96
CA THR A 393 25.48 -10.37 27.22
C THR A 393 26.28 -10.43 25.93
N TRP A 394 27.13 -9.40 25.78
CA TRP A 394 28.37 -9.49 25.03
C TRP A 394 29.23 -10.59 25.65
N SER A 395 29.03 -11.83 25.20
CA SER A 395 29.96 -12.90 25.47
C SER A 395 31.22 -12.60 24.65
N GLU A 396 32.30 -12.17 25.30
CA GLU A 396 33.64 -11.95 24.68
C GLU A 396 34.16 -13.19 23.93
N THR A 397 33.52 -14.34 24.13
CA THR A 397 33.83 -15.63 23.52
C THR A 397 33.22 -15.81 22.12
N ASN A 398 32.19 -15.04 21.76
CA ASN A 398 31.40 -15.18 20.52
C ASN A 398 31.09 -13.82 19.89
N ARG A 399 31.92 -13.37 18.95
CA ARG A 399 31.71 -12.08 18.27
C ARG A 399 30.65 -12.20 17.19
N PHE A 400 29.41 -11.97 17.60
CA PHE A 400 28.25 -11.76 16.75
C PHE A 400 27.91 -10.27 16.72
N TYR A 401 27.51 -9.80 15.53
CA TYR A 401 27.02 -8.45 15.31
C TYR A 401 25.56 -8.58 14.90
N CYS A 402 24.69 -7.87 15.61
CA CYS A 402 23.29 -7.69 15.26
C CYS A 402 23.07 -6.25 14.79
N ASP A 403 22.19 -6.09 13.82
CA ASP A 403 21.71 -4.80 13.35
C ASP A 403 20.22 -4.92 12.97
N ALA A 404 19.53 -3.76 12.90
CA ALA A 404 18.14 -3.64 12.45
C ALA A 404 17.21 -4.73 13.03
N SER A 405 16.94 -4.68 14.34
CA SER A 405 16.03 -5.62 15.01
C SER A 405 14.61 -5.06 15.09
N TYR A 406 13.62 -5.87 14.68
CA TYR A 406 12.21 -5.52 14.68
C TYR A 406 11.38 -6.55 15.43
N GLU A 407 10.38 -6.06 16.16
CA GLU A 407 9.38 -6.85 16.87
C GLU A 407 8.01 -6.35 16.44
N ILE A 408 7.20 -7.24 15.87
CA ILE A 408 5.90 -6.90 15.28
C ILE A 408 4.84 -7.79 15.95
N PRO A 409 3.73 -7.22 16.46
CA PRO A 409 2.73 -7.93 17.26
C PRO A 409 1.75 -8.78 16.44
N PHE A 410 2.18 -9.27 15.28
CA PHE A 410 1.44 -10.19 14.43
C PHE A 410 2.40 -10.95 13.51
N ALA A 411 1.92 -12.04 12.91
CA ALA A 411 2.69 -12.79 11.93
C ALA A 411 2.75 -12.03 10.59
N LEU A 412 3.97 -11.78 10.09
CA LEU A 412 4.18 -11.33 8.73
C LEU A 412 4.09 -12.52 7.77
N THR A 413 3.56 -12.25 6.59
CA THR A 413 3.54 -13.21 5.49
C THR A 413 4.94 -13.44 4.94
N SER A 414 5.13 -14.57 4.24
CA SER A 414 6.40 -14.84 3.55
C SER A 414 6.78 -13.76 2.54
N ALA A 415 5.78 -13.15 1.89
CA ALA A 415 5.99 -12.06 0.94
C ALA A 415 6.48 -10.78 1.64
N GLU A 416 5.90 -10.43 2.79
CA GLU A 416 6.34 -9.27 3.57
C GLU A 416 7.78 -9.46 4.06
N ILE A 417 8.14 -10.66 4.55
CA ILE A 417 9.52 -10.97 4.97
C ILE A 417 10.52 -10.91 3.81
N ALA A 418 10.13 -11.38 2.63
CA ALA A 418 10.97 -11.33 1.43
C ALA A 418 11.22 -9.87 1.00
N THR A 419 10.18 -9.04 0.99
CA THR A 419 10.29 -7.60 0.67
C THR A 419 11.24 -6.89 1.64
N VAL A 420 11.12 -7.14 2.95
CA VAL A 420 12.04 -6.54 3.94
C VAL A 420 13.50 -6.93 3.67
N TYR A 421 13.75 -8.21 3.39
CA TYR A 421 15.09 -8.65 3.03
C TYR A 421 15.61 -7.92 1.77
N ASP A 422 14.79 -7.82 0.74
CA ASP A 422 15.19 -7.21 -0.53
C ASP A 422 15.48 -5.71 -0.41
N ASP A 423 14.72 -4.99 0.41
CA ASP A 423 14.92 -3.57 0.69
C ASP A 423 16.19 -3.33 1.50
N GLU A 424 16.45 -4.17 2.50
CA GLU A 424 17.55 -3.94 3.45
C GLU A 424 18.90 -4.52 3.01
N LYS A 425 18.93 -5.58 2.18
CA LYS A 425 20.16 -6.34 1.87
C LYS A 425 21.29 -5.48 1.30
N SER A 426 20.95 -4.43 0.56
CA SER A 426 21.92 -3.51 -0.06
C SER A 426 22.80 -2.79 0.99
N ALA A 427 22.24 -2.47 2.16
CA ALA A 427 22.97 -1.86 3.28
C ALA A 427 24.03 -2.80 3.88
N TYR A 428 23.90 -4.11 3.64
CA TYR A 428 24.74 -5.15 4.21
C TYR A 428 25.69 -5.81 3.20
N GLY A 429 25.82 -5.22 1.99
CA GLY A 429 26.86 -5.54 1.02
C GLY A 429 26.56 -6.74 0.11
N TRP A 430 25.28 -6.93 -0.23
CA TRP A 430 24.80 -7.94 -1.17
C TRP A 430 24.54 -7.40 -2.57
#